data_AF-A0A7V9IEQ2-F1
#
_entry.id   AF-A0A7V9IEQ2-F1
#
_cell.length_a   1.000
_cell.length_b   1.000
_cell.length_c   1.000
_cell.angle_alpha   90.00
_cell.angle_beta   90.00
_cell.angle_gamma   90.00
#
_symmetry.space_group_name_H-M   'P 1'
#
loop_
_entity.id
_entity.type
_entity.pdbx_description
1 polymer ?
#
loop_
_entity_poly.entity_id
_entity_poly.type
_entity_poly.pdbx_seq_one_letter_code
_entity_poly.pdbx_strand_id
1 'polypeptide(L)'
;MALFGWDRFNATLSADARPLTVAEIEDEVERFERFIEAFSGAEAVEHVFAYVVVRIADGDPLTNVQKWYELDEGEDHGHYRLYSSRLRTTEF
;
A
#
# COMPACT_ATOMS: atom_id res chain seq x y z
N MET A 1 -3.89 -1.93 9.74
CA MET A 1 -3.01 -1.11 10.60
C MET A 1 -3.53 0.31 10.52
N ALA A 2 -3.82 0.98 11.64
CA ALA A 2 -4.35 2.34 11.60
C ALA A 2 -3.18 3.32 11.39
N LEU A 3 -3.20 4.08 10.28
CA LEU A 3 -2.15 5.04 9.89
C LEU A 3 -1.84 6.07 10.99
N PHE A 4 -2.81 6.40 11.83
CA PHE A 4 -2.69 7.34 12.94
C PHE A 4 -2.87 6.70 14.32
N GLY A 5 -2.71 5.38 14.43
CA GLY A 5 -2.92 4.62 15.66
C GLY A 5 -4.37 4.19 15.90
N TRP A 6 -4.54 3.05 16.57
CA TRP A 6 -5.84 2.42 16.79
C TRP A 6 -6.76 3.22 17.72
N ASP A 7 -6.19 3.97 18.66
CA ASP A 7 -6.92 4.88 19.55
C ASP A 7 -7.68 5.99 18.83
N ARG A 8 -7.30 6.30 17.58
CA ARG A 8 -7.91 7.37 16.77
C ARG A 8 -9.06 6.88 15.89
N PHE A 9 -9.15 5.57 15.63
CA PHE A 9 -10.01 5.02 14.57
C PHE A 9 -11.46 4.76 15.00
N ASN A 10 -11.76 4.76 16.31
CA ASN A 10 -13.11 4.47 16.76
C ASN A 10 -13.45 5.15 18.10
N ALA A 11 -14.18 6.26 18.04
CA ALA A 11 -14.65 7.00 19.22
C ALA A 11 -15.55 6.15 20.15
N THR A 12 -16.09 5.04 19.65
CA THR A 12 -16.89 4.09 20.44
C THR A 12 -16.03 3.16 21.30
N LEU A 13 -14.74 2.99 20.98
CA LEU A 13 -13.86 1.98 21.61
C LEU A 13 -12.67 2.58 22.40
N SER A 14 -12.42 3.89 22.34
CA SER A 14 -11.34 4.54 23.10
C SER A 14 -11.84 5.80 23.80
N ALA A 15 -11.54 5.93 25.10
CA ALA A 15 -11.86 7.09 25.91
C ALA A 15 -11.05 8.34 25.52
N ASP A 16 -9.96 8.17 24.78
CA ASP A 16 -9.03 9.21 24.35
C ASP A 16 -9.17 9.55 22.85
N ALA A 17 -10.33 9.27 22.25
CA ALA A 17 -10.57 9.59 20.84
C ALA A 17 -10.57 11.12 20.61
N ARG A 18 -9.50 11.62 19.99
CA ARG A 18 -9.34 13.04 19.62
C ARG A 18 -9.28 13.18 18.09
N PRO A 19 -9.94 14.19 17.49
CA PRO A 19 -9.84 14.46 16.07
C PRO A 19 -8.39 14.59 15.61
N LEU A 20 -8.12 14.17 14.37
CA LEU A 20 -6.84 14.46 13.70
C LEU A 20 -6.71 15.96 13.48
N THR A 21 -5.57 16.52 13.86
CA THR A 21 -5.22 17.89 13.53
C THR A 21 -4.66 17.97 12.12
N VAL A 22 -4.77 19.14 11.49
CA VAL A 22 -4.20 19.38 10.15
C VAL A 22 -2.68 19.15 10.16
N ALA A 23 -1.99 19.61 11.20
CA ALA A 23 -0.55 19.41 11.35
C ALA A 23 -0.15 17.92 11.43
N GLU A 24 -0.92 17.08 12.15
CA GLU A 24 -0.67 15.63 12.20
C GLU A 24 -0.83 14.97 10.82
N ILE A 25 -1.74 15.48 9.97
CA ILE A 25 -1.93 14.99 8.62
C ILE A 25 -0.77 15.42 7.72
N GLU A 26 -0.39 16.70 7.78
CA GLU A 26 0.74 17.26 7.01
C GLU A 26 2.06 16.54 7.33
N ASP A 27 2.35 16.31 8.61
CA ASP A 27 3.53 15.57 9.06
C ASP A 27 3.56 14.14 8.48
N GLU A 28 2.41 13.46 8.45
CA GLU A 28 2.33 12.08 7.96
C GLU A 28 2.43 12.03 6.42
N VAL A 29 1.88 13.03 5.73
CA VAL A 29 2.09 13.20 4.29
C VAL A 29 3.57 13.36 3.98
N GLU A 30 4.29 14.24 4.70
CA GLU A 30 5.74 14.44 4.48
C GLU A 30 6.54 13.17 4.79
N ARG A 31 6.17 12.40 5.82
CA ARG A 31 6.80 11.09 6.09
C ARG A 31 6.54 10.10 4.96
N PHE A 32 5.33 10.05 4.44
CA PHE A 32 4.98 9.16 3.35
C PHE A 32 5.67 9.54 2.04
N GLU A 33 5.81 10.83 1.75
CA GLU A 33 6.60 11.34 0.61
C GLU A 33 8.07 10.91 0.72
N ARG A 34 8.70 11.12 1.87
CA ARG A 34 10.09 10.65 2.10
C ARG A 34 10.23 9.15 1.96
N PHE A 35 9.24 8.37 2.41
CA PHE A 35 9.23 6.93 2.23
C PHE A 35 9.20 6.57 0.73
N ILE A 36 8.32 7.19 -0.06
CA ILE A 36 8.25 6.97 -1.51
C ILE A 36 9.58 7.32 -2.18
N GLU A 37 10.21 8.42 -1.80
CA GLU A 37 11.50 8.85 -2.36
C GLU A 37 12.65 7.91 -2.01
N ALA A 38 12.64 7.35 -0.80
CA ALA A 38 13.65 6.40 -0.35
C ALA A 38 13.40 4.96 -0.87
N PHE A 39 12.16 4.65 -1.28
CA PHE A 39 11.78 3.30 -1.65
C PHE A 39 12.53 2.83 -2.89
N SER A 40 13.33 1.78 -2.72
CA SER A 40 14.19 1.24 -3.78
C SER A 40 13.92 -0.24 -4.04
N GLY A 41 14.45 -0.73 -5.16
CA GLY A 41 14.34 -2.15 -5.52
C GLY A 41 14.92 -3.10 -4.47
N ALA A 42 15.92 -2.65 -3.69
CA ALA A 42 16.48 -3.44 -2.60
C ALA A 42 15.44 -3.75 -1.50
N GLU A 43 14.56 -2.79 -1.17
CA GLU A 43 13.47 -3.00 -0.21
C GLU A 43 12.35 -3.87 -0.82
N ALA A 44 12.12 -3.76 -2.13
CA ALA A 44 11.18 -4.63 -2.83
C ALA A 44 11.62 -6.11 -2.77
N VAL A 45 12.92 -6.39 -2.81
CA VAL A 45 13.47 -7.75 -2.70
C VAL A 45 13.31 -8.33 -1.28
N GLU A 46 13.36 -7.50 -0.25
CA GLU A 46 13.19 -7.93 1.14
C GLU A 46 11.75 -8.38 1.44
N HIS A 47 10.76 -7.78 0.77
CA HIS A 47 9.34 -8.07 0.95
C HIS A 47 8.70 -8.54 -0.34
N VAL A 48 9.00 -9.78 -0.73
CA VAL A 48 8.45 -10.40 -1.95
C VAL A 48 6.95 -10.66 -1.79
N PHE A 49 6.15 -9.96 -2.58
CA PHE A 49 4.73 -10.28 -2.72
C PHE A 49 4.57 -11.45 -3.70
N ALA A 50 3.86 -12.50 -3.29
CA ALA A 50 3.48 -13.60 -4.17
C ALA A 50 2.18 -13.30 -4.96
N TYR A 51 1.33 -12.44 -4.40
CA TYR A 51 0.03 -12.12 -4.96
C TYR A 51 -0.35 -10.66 -4.70
N VAL A 52 -1.11 -10.09 -5.64
CA VAL A 52 -1.67 -8.74 -5.56
C VAL A 52 -3.16 -8.82 -5.82
N VAL A 53 -3.97 -8.22 -4.94
CA VAL A 53 -5.43 -8.21 -5.07
C VAL A 53 -5.89 -6.77 -5.24
N VAL A 54 -6.64 -6.51 -6.30
CA VAL A 54 -7.23 -5.19 -6.57
C VAL A 54 -8.73 -5.32 -6.74
N ARG A 55 -9.47 -4.27 -6.40
CA ARG A 55 -10.90 -4.21 -6.65
C ARG A 55 -11.13 -3.68 -8.06
N ILE A 56 -11.91 -4.41 -8.86
CA ILE A 56 -12.13 -4.12 -10.30
C ILE A 56 -12.75 -2.73 -10.52
N ALA A 57 -13.56 -2.26 -9.57
CA ALA A 57 -14.26 -0.99 -9.66
C ALA A 57 -13.36 0.25 -9.47
N ASP A 58 -12.17 0.10 -8.88
CA ASP A 58 -11.32 1.23 -8.48
C ASP A 58 -10.30 1.65 -9.57
N GLY A 59 -10.35 1.03 -10.76
CA GLY A 59 -9.40 1.28 -11.85
C GLY A 59 -8.12 0.45 -11.72
N ASP A 60 -7.03 0.88 -12.37
CA ASP A 60 -5.75 0.15 -12.41
C ASP A 60 -4.68 0.80 -11.50
N PRO A 61 -4.57 0.37 -10.22
CA PRO A 61 -3.52 0.83 -9.32
C PRO A 61 -2.17 0.11 -9.55
N LEU A 62 -2.07 -0.79 -10.53
CA LEU A 62 -0.94 -1.71 -10.67
C LEU A 62 0.31 -1.04 -11.24
N THR A 63 0.19 0.15 -11.82
CA THR A 63 1.32 0.88 -12.42
C THR A 63 2.50 1.06 -11.46
N ASN A 64 2.26 1.22 -10.15
CA ASN A 64 3.34 1.30 -9.17
C ASN A 64 3.95 -0.06 -8.82
N VAL A 65 3.12 -1.12 -8.80
CA VAL A 65 3.58 -2.49 -8.53
C VAL A 65 4.40 -3.03 -9.69
N GLN A 66 3.97 -2.74 -10.92
CA GLN A 66 4.59 -3.17 -12.18
C GLN A 66 6.00 -2.59 -12.41
N LYS A 67 6.40 -1.57 -11.63
CA LYS A 67 7.78 -1.04 -11.63
C LYS A 67 8.79 -2.09 -11.13
N TRP A 68 8.38 -2.89 -10.15
CA TRP A 68 9.27 -3.82 -9.43
C TRP A 68 8.89 -5.29 -9.66
N TYR A 69 7.63 -5.54 -9.99
CA TYR A 69 7.07 -6.88 -10.15
C TYR A 69 6.50 -7.10 -11.55
N GLU A 70 6.66 -8.30 -12.06
CA GLU A 70 5.87 -8.81 -13.18
C GLU A 70 4.61 -9.45 -12.62
N LEU A 71 3.47 -9.07 -13.21
CA LEU A 71 2.14 -9.61 -12.90
C LEU A 71 1.69 -10.50 -14.05
N ASP A 72 0.93 -11.54 -13.75
CA ASP A 72 0.23 -12.34 -14.76
C ASP A 72 -0.98 -11.60 -15.35
N GLU A 73 -1.78 -12.30 -16.14
CA GLU A 73 -3.00 -11.76 -16.76
C GLU A 73 -4.08 -11.38 -15.73
N GLY A 74 -4.00 -11.91 -14.51
CA GLY A 74 -4.97 -11.74 -13.44
C GLY A 74 -6.20 -12.65 -13.58
N GLU A 75 -6.71 -13.13 -12.45
CA GLU A 75 -7.92 -13.93 -12.35
C GLU A 75 -9.02 -13.14 -11.62
N ASP A 76 -10.22 -13.09 -12.20
CA ASP A 76 -11.37 -12.38 -11.63
C ASP A 76 -12.13 -13.25 -10.64
N HIS A 77 -12.24 -12.76 -9.39
CA HIS A 77 -13.01 -13.34 -8.31
C HIS A 77 -14.06 -12.34 -7.80
N GLY A 78 -15.22 -12.34 -8.46
CA GLY A 78 -16.33 -11.47 -8.11
C GLY A 78 -16.01 -10.00 -8.38
N HIS A 79 -15.79 -9.22 -7.33
CA HIS A 79 -15.44 -7.79 -7.42
C HIS A 79 -13.94 -7.52 -7.37
N TYR A 80 -13.12 -8.56 -7.25
CA TYR A 80 -11.69 -8.47 -7.09
C TYR A 80 -10.98 -9.20 -8.23
N ARG A 81 -9.81 -8.69 -8.61
CA ARG A 81 -8.87 -9.36 -9.50
C ARG A 81 -7.62 -9.72 -8.72
N LEU A 82 -7.22 -10.98 -8.81
CA LEU A 82 -6.02 -11.53 -8.20
C LEU A 82 -4.94 -11.65 -9.27
N TYR A 83 -3.74 -11.15 -8.98
CA TYR A 83 -2.57 -11.33 -9.83
C TYR A 83 -1.52 -12.14 -9.08
N SER A 84 -0.88 -13.11 -9.74
CA SER A 84 0.38 -13.66 -9.24
C SER A 84 1.52 -12.72 -9.61
N SER A 85 2.43 -12.49 -8.67
CA SER A 85 3.55 -11.56 -8.83
C SER A 85 4.90 -12.27 -8.73
N ARG A 86 5.84 -11.85 -9.57
CA ARG A 86 7.25 -12.23 -9.48
C ARG A 86 8.12 -10.99 -9.50
N LEU A 87 9.19 -10.96 -8.70
CA LEU A 87 10.17 -9.89 -8.78
C LEU A 87 10.78 -9.83 -10.17
N ARG A 88 10.87 -8.63 -10.73
CA ARG A 88 11.62 -8.42 -11.97
C ARG A 88 13.10 -8.61 -11.66
N THR A 89 13.74 -9.52 -12.38
CA THR A 89 15.19 -9.74 -12.31
C THR A 89 15.94 -8.64 -13.07
N THR A 90 15.72 -7.38 -12.70
CA THR A 90 16.61 -6.30 -13.14
C THR A 90 17.71 -6.22 -12.09
N GLU A 91 18.97 -6.40 -12.51
CA GLU A 91 20.13 -6.19 -11.65
C GLU A 91 20.02 -4.78 -11.01
N PHE A 92 19.82 -4.74 -9.69
CA PHE A 92 19.69 -3.50 -8.91
C PHE A 92 21.06 -2.92 -8.55
#